data_AF-A0A9P8F669-F1
#
_entry.id   AF-A0A9P8F669-F1
#
_cell.length_a   1.000
_cell.length_b   1.000
_cell.length_c   1.000
_cell.angle_alpha   90.00
_cell.angle_beta   90.00
_cell.angle_gamma   90.00
#
_symmetry.space_group_name_H-M   'P 1'
#
loop_
_entity.id
_entity.type
_entity.pdbx_description
1 polymer ?
#
loop_
_entity_poly.entity_id
_entity_poly.type
_entity_poly.pdbx_seq_one_letter_code
_entity_poly.pdbx_strand_id
1 'polypeptide(L)'
;MRSFWALPAVLRLVVAAQNSFSVQDDVLAFPQFSVDFPEGHVSTLQAQEKLDLPTSDSDSDLSHRDTNPPASDKPQYDYEELVLANQHYLCQIPRLVDQPPSSHPNETLSKQDHEKELARANTRGWQLLKGMQGNCIYYWSGWWSYRYCYGQGVKQFHQLPPSQGVPVYPPV
;
A
#
# COMPACT_ATOMS: atom_id res chain seq x y z
N MET A 1 -54.89 30.92 -23.70
CA MET A 1 -54.72 29.48 -23.41
C MET A 1 -53.62 28.98 -24.35
N ARG A 2 -52.46 28.45 -23.96
CA ARG A 2 -52.04 27.66 -22.80
C ARG A 2 -50.56 27.98 -22.55
N SER A 3 -50.18 28.12 -21.28
CA SER A 3 -48.78 28.34 -20.87
C SER A 3 -48.10 26.97 -20.71
N PHE A 4 -46.96 26.75 -21.36
CA PHE A 4 -46.16 25.53 -21.19
C PHE A 4 -45.13 25.79 -20.09
N TRP A 5 -45.37 25.21 -18.91
CA TRP A 5 -44.40 25.16 -17.84
C TRP A 5 -43.36 24.08 -18.16
N ALA A 6 -42.12 24.49 -18.46
CA ALA A 6 -40.98 23.58 -18.50
C ALA A 6 -40.24 23.69 -17.15
N LEU A 7 -40.33 22.64 -16.34
CA LEU A 7 -39.55 22.50 -15.11
C LEU A 7 -38.14 22.02 -15.49
N PRO A 8 -37.06 22.72 -15.10
CA PRO A 8 -35.71 22.19 -15.26
C PRO A 8 -35.47 21.11 -14.21
N ALA A 9 -35.33 19.86 -14.64
CA ALA A 9 -34.84 18.77 -13.81
C ALA A 9 -33.33 18.99 -13.58
N VAL A 10 -32.96 19.58 -12.44
CA VAL A 10 -31.56 19.69 -12.03
C VAL A 10 -31.12 18.32 -11.51
N LEU A 11 -30.50 17.52 -12.37
CA LEU A 11 -29.85 16.28 -11.96
C LEU A 11 -28.56 16.63 -11.21
N ARG A 12 -28.61 16.62 -9.88
CA ARG A 12 -27.41 16.68 -9.03
C ARG A 12 -26.65 15.36 -9.19
N LEU A 13 -25.73 15.30 -10.14
CA LEU A 13 -24.73 14.24 -10.20
C LEU A 13 -23.80 14.42 -9.01
N VAL A 14 -24.09 13.71 -7.92
CA VAL A 14 -23.14 13.54 -6.83
C VAL A 14 -22.03 12.63 -7.37
N VAL A 15 -20.89 13.21 -7.73
CA VAL A 15 -19.66 12.44 -7.97
C VAL A 15 -19.14 12.04 -6.60
N ALA A 16 -19.70 10.95 -6.06
CA ALA A 16 -19.07 10.27 -4.95
C ALA A 16 -17.85 9.54 -5.54
N ALA A 17 -16.65 10.02 -5.22
CA ALA A 17 -15.44 9.24 -5.43
C ALA A 17 -15.61 7.95 -4.63
N GLN A 18 -15.82 6.84 -5.32
CA GLN A 18 -15.82 5.53 -4.71
C GLN A 18 -14.37 5.22 -4.36
N ASN A 19 -13.89 5.72 -3.22
CA ASN A 19 -12.77 5.11 -2.55
C ASN A 19 -13.27 3.74 -2.12
N SER A 20 -12.90 2.71 -2.88
CA SER A 20 -13.20 1.33 -2.54
C SER A 20 -12.48 1.03 -1.23
N PHE A 21 -13.23 1.01 -0.13
CA PHE A 21 -12.69 0.61 1.16
C PHE A 21 -12.29 -0.88 1.08
N SER A 22 -10.99 -1.15 1.01
CA SER A 22 -10.46 -2.49 1.23
C SER A 22 -10.22 -2.68 2.72
N VAL A 23 -10.59 -3.83 3.28
CA VAL A 23 -10.26 -4.18 4.67
C VAL A 23 -8.74 -4.33 4.86
N GLN A 24 -7.99 -4.45 3.76
CA GLN A 24 -6.52 -4.44 3.76
C GLN A 24 -5.93 -3.03 3.74
N ASP A 25 -6.71 -2.01 3.42
CA ASP A 25 -6.27 -0.62 3.45
C ASP A 25 -6.39 -0.13 4.90
N ASP A 26 -5.32 -0.36 5.67
CA ASP A 26 -5.17 0.24 6.99
C ASP A 26 -5.00 1.75 6.81
N VAL A 27 -6.09 2.49 6.99
CA VAL A 27 -6.14 3.95 6.88
C VAL A 27 -5.22 4.67 7.88
N LEU A 28 -4.77 3.97 8.94
CA LEU A 28 -3.79 4.50 9.90
C LEU A 28 -2.34 4.11 9.54
N ALA A 29 -2.15 3.22 8.56
CA ALA A 29 -0.83 2.83 8.09
C ALA A 29 -0.24 3.83 7.09
N PHE A 30 -0.99 4.86 6.67
CA PHE A 30 -0.50 5.91 5.79
C PHE A 30 -0.53 7.28 6.48
N PRO A 31 0.52 8.09 6.29
CA PRO A 31 1.75 7.80 5.52
C PRO A 31 2.69 6.81 6.23
N GLN A 32 3.51 6.11 5.43
CA GLN A 32 4.56 5.22 5.94
C GLN A 32 5.90 5.96 5.99
N PHE A 33 6.59 5.86 7.13
CA PHE A 33 7.92 6.42 7.31
C PHE A 33 8.96 5.32 7.58
N SER A 34 10.20 5.56 7.15
CA SER A 34 11.38 4.81 7.60
C SER A 34 12.18 5.67 8.55
N VAL A 35 12.69 5.07 9.63
CA VAL A 35 13.55 5.76 10.59
C VAL A 35 14.99 5.43 10.26
N ASP A 36 15.74 6.44 9.81
CA ASP A 36 17.16 6.34 9.50
C ASP A 36 17.99 7.10 10.54
N PHE A 37 19.05 6.44 11.05
CA PHE A 37 20.02 7.05 11.97
C PHE A 37 21.29 7.38 11.20
N PRO A 38 21.50 8.63 10.75
CA PRO A 38 22.66 8.99 9.95
C PRO A 38 23.95 8.92 10.76
N GLU A 39 25.05 8.55 10.08
CA GLU A 39 26.39 8.62 10.67
C GLU A 39 26.79 10.07 10.91
N GLY A 40 26.73 10.51 12.17
CA GLY A 40 27.03 11.88 12.55
C GLY A 40 26.54 12.22 13.95
N HIS A 41 26.87 13.42 14.41
CA HIS A 41 26.33 13.96 15.65
C HIS A 41 25.84 15.39 15.43
N VAL A 42 24.81 15.76 16.17
CA VAL A 42 24.29 17.13 16.22
C VAL A 42 24.57 17.65 17.63
N SER A 43 25.20 18.82 17.71
CA SER A 43 25.45 19.46 19.02
C SER A 43 24.16 20.01 19.61
N THR A 44 24.11 20.16 20.94
CA THR A 44 22.94 20.70 21.65
C THR A 44 22.54 22.09 21.15
N LEU A 45 23.51 22.94 20.81
CA LEU A 45 23.24 24.28 20.27
C LEU A 45 22.58 24.23 18.89
N GLN A 46 23.05 23.34 18.01
CA GLN A 46 22.45 23.14 16.68
C GLN A 46 21.06 22.50 16.78
N ALA A 47 20.86 21.61 17.74
CA ALA A 47 19.55 21.03 18.00
C ALA A 47 18.57 22.11 18.47
N GLN A 48 18.97 22.94 19.43
CA GLN A 48 18.14 24.03 19.92
C GLN A 48 17.80 25.05 18.82
N GLU A 49 18.79 25.43 18.00
CA GLU A 49 18.57 26.32 16.86
C GLU A 49 17.49 25.77 15.91
N LYS A 50 17.49 24.45 15.67
CA LYS A 50 16.51 23.78 14.81
C LYS A 50 15.13 23.67 15.45
N LEU A 51 15.05 23.49 16.77
CA LEU A 51 13.80 23.40 17.53
C LEU A 51 13.13 24.77 17.71
N ASP A 52 13.91 25.85 17.80
CA ASP A 52 13.41 27.22 17.98
C ASP A 52 12.96 27.88 16.67
N LEU A 53 13.27 27.28 15.51
CA LEU A 53 12.80 27.78 14.22
C LEU A 53 11.27 27.68 14.17
N PRO A 54 10.55 28.79 13.90
CA PRO A 54 9.10 28.74 13.75
C PRO A 54 8.77 27.85 12.55
N THR A 55 8.02 26.78 12.81
CA THR A 55 7.27 26.04 11.80
C THR A 55 6.60 27.05 10.89
N SER A 56 6.91 27.02 9.60
CA SER A 56 6.40 27.98 8.61
C SER A 56 4.91 27.75 8.33
N ASP A 57 4.08 27.90 9.36
CA ASP A 57 2.62 27.97 9.32
C ASP A 57 2.23 29.42 9.61
N SER A 58 2.47 30.28 8.64
CA SER A 58 1.77 31.57 8.55
C SER A 58 0.89 31.50 7.31
N ASP A 59 -0.26 30.86 7.49
CA ASP A 59 -1.41 30.96 6.59
C ASP A 59 -2.01 32.36 6.76
N SER A 60 -1.35 33.36 6.19
CA SER A 60 -1.83 34.75 6.14
C SER A 60 -2.45 35.01 4.77
N ASP A 61 -3.78 34.94 4.80
CA ASP A 61 -4.77 35.45 3.87
C ASP A 61 -4.35 36.76 3.15
N LEU A 62 -4.43 36.71 1.82
CA LEU A 62 -4.64 37.80 0.85
C LEU A 62 -3.88 39.14 1.05
N SER A 63 -2.78 39.30 0.31
CA SER A 63 -2.66 40.27 -0.80
C SER A 63 -1.19 40.58 -1.13
N HIS A 64 -0.80 40.22 -2.35
CA HIS A 64 -0.05 41.06 -3.31
C HIS A 64 0.66 40.14 -4.30
N ARG A 65 0.20 40.21 -5.55
CA ARG A 65 0.93 39.72 -6.72
C ARG A 65 2.27 40.43 -6.76
N ASP A 66 3.35 39.69 -6.61
CA ASP A 66 4.59 40.00 -7.27
C ASP A 66 5.23 38.75 -7.86
N THR A 67 5.71 38.95 -9.08
CA THR A 67 6.12 37.89 -10.00
C THR A 67 7.54 37.49 -9.65
N ASN A 68 7.71 36.39 -8.91
CA ASN A 68 9.00 35.72 -8.72
C ASN A 68 8.85 34.21 -8.98
N PRO A 69 9.85 33.56 -9.60
CA PRO A 69 9.78 32.14 -9.93
C PRO A 69 9.67 31.30 -8.65
N PRO A 70 9.01 30.12 -8.66
CA PRO A 70 8.78 29.34 -7.47
C PRO A 70 10.10 28.75 -6.98
N ALA A 71 10.71 29.39 -5.99
CA ALA A 71 11.76 28.81 -5.18
C ALA A 71 11.11 27.88 -4.15
N SER A 72 10.67 26.68 -4.55
CA SER A 72 10.19 25.69 -3.59
C SER A 72 10.27 24.28 -4.15
N ASP A 73 11.48 23.72 -4.15
CA ASP A 73 11.70 22.29 -4.41
C ASP A 73 12.54 21.64 -3.29
N LYS A 74 12.56 22.28 -2.11
CA LYS A 74 13.19 21.70 -0.91
C LYS A 74 12.09 21.10 -0.04
N PRO A 75 12.22 19.83 0.38
CA PRO A 75 11.28 19.23 1.32
C PRO A 75 11.29 20.02 2.63
N GLN A 76 10.10 20.33 3.13
CA GLN A 76 9.91 20.97 4.44
C GLN A 76 9.99 19.90 5.53
N TYR A 77 10.60 20.23 6.66
CA TYR A 77 10.77 19.31 7.78
C TYR A 77 10.30 19.96 9.07
N ASP A 78 9.74 19.14 9.95
CA ASP A 78 9.56 19.42 11.37
C ASP A 78 10.72 18.84 12.16
N TYR A 79 11.07 19.50 13.26
CA TYR A 79 12.11 19.06 14.16
C TYR A 79 11.52 18.82 15.54
N GLU A 80 11.80 17.65 16.11
CA GLU A 80 11.34 17.26 17.43
C GLU A 80 12.48 16.65 18.24
N GLU A 81 12.44 16.84 19.56
CA GLU A 81 13.40 16.22 20.47
C GLU A 81 12.85 14.89 20.98
N LEU A 82 13.67 13.83 20.87
CA LEU A 82 13.37 12.50 21.38
C LEU A 82 14.41 12.07 22.41
N VAL A 83 13.95 11.59 23.56
CA VAL A 83 14.82 10.98 24.58
C VAL A 83 14.63 9.47 24.54
N LEU A 84 15.67 8.74 24.12
CA LEU A 84 15.66 7.28 24.05
C LEU A 84 16.87 6.72 24.80
N ALA A 85 16.63 5.79 25.74
CA ALA A 85 17.67 5.19 26.57
C ALA A 85 18.61 6.22 27.24
N ASN A 86 18.05 7.34 27.71
CA ASN A 86 18.79 8.43 28.34
C ASN A 86 19.78 9.16 27.41
N GLN A 87 19.60 9.03 26.10
CA GLN A 87 20.29 9.79 25.06
C GLN A 87 19.30 10.71 24.35
N HIS A 88 19.76 11.90 23.97
CA HIS A 88 18.95 12.89 23.26
C HIS A 88 19.18 12.75 21.76
N TYR A 89 18.08 12.73 21.01
CA TYR A 89 18.06 12.68 19.55
C TYR A 89 17.28 13.88 19.02
N LEU A 90 17.75 14.43 17.91
CA LEU A 90 16.98 15.38 17.13
C LEU A 90 16.35 14.64 15.95
N CYS A 91 15.02 14.49 15.99
CA CYS A 91 14.26 13.91 14.90
C CYS A 91 14.01 14.98 13.83
N GLN A 92 14.28 14.64 12.56
CA GLN A 92 13.94 15.46 11.41
C GLN A 92 12.83 14.74 10.63
N ILE A 93 11.60 15.26 10.73
CA ILE A 93 10.39 14.61 10.24
C ILE A 93 9.95 15.31 8.94
N PRO A 94 9.89 14.62 7.79
CA PRO A 94 9.47 15.25 6.55
C PRO A 94 7.98 15.59 6.57
N ARG A 95 7.65 16.85 6.27
CA ARG A 95 6.27 17.26 6.03
C ARG A 95 5.82 16.75 4.68
N LEU A 96 4.71 16.04 4.68
CA LEU A 96 4.03 15.67 3.46
C LEU A 96 3.17 16.87 3.09
N VAL A 97 3.60 17.61 2.07
CA VAL A 97 2.70 18.57 1.43
C VAL A 97 1.55 17.75 0.86
N ASP A 98 0.32 18.04 1.28
CA ASP A 98 -0.88 17.58 0.59
C ASP A 98 -0.78 18.11 -0.85
N GLN A 99 -0.16 17.33 -1.73
CA GLN A 99 -0.21 17.64 -3.14
C GLN A 99 -1.71 17.60 -3.48
N PRO A 100 -2.32 18.70 -4.00
CA PRO A 100 -3.63 18.59 -4.61
C PRO A 100 -3.53 17.43 -5.59
N PRO A 101 -4.42 16.42 -5.49
CA PRO A 101 -4.21 15.05 -5.94
C PRO A 101 -3.35 15.09 -7.18
N SER A 102 -2.05 14.85 -6.98
CA SER A 102 -1.09 15.23 -8.00
C SER A 102 -1.51 14.49 -9.26
N SER A 103 -1.53 15.23 -10.37
CA SER A 103 -1.62 14.66 -11.71
C SER A 103 -0.40 13.78 -12.05
N HIS A 104 0.30 13.26 -11.04
CA HIS A 104 1.33 12.25 -11.07
C HIS A 104 0.79 10.99 -10.40
N PRO A 105 0.09 10.17 -11.17
CA PRO A 105 -0.31 8.87 -10.74
C PRO A 105 0.94 8.01 -10.92
N ASN A 106 1.80 7.91 -9.90
CA ASN A 106 2.74 6.79 -9.90
C ASN A 106 2.01 5.43 -9.75
N GLU A 107 0.68 5.48 -9.63
CA GLU A 107 -0.27 4.46 -10.11
C GLU A 107 -1.11 5.00 -11.30
N THR A 108 -0.54 5.19 -12.50
CA THR A 108 -1.34 5.42 -13.72
C THR A 108 -1.52 4.14 -14.52
N LEU A 109 -1.79 3.02 -13.86
CA LEU A 109 -2.55 2.01 -14.57
C LEU A 109 -3.97 2.57 -14.61
N SER A 110 -4.41 2.97 -15.81
CA SER A 110 -5.84 3.17 -16.04
C SER A 110 -6.57 1.96 -15.47
N LYS A 111 -7.78 2.13 -14.93
CA LYS A 111 -8.60 1.00 -14.47
C LYS A 111 -8.63 -0.13 -15.50
N GLN A 112 -8.64 0.24 -16.79
CA GLN A 112 -8.58 -0.68 -17.92
C GLN A 112 -7.25 -1.45 -18.02
N ASP A 113 -6.11 -0.80 -17.79
CA ASP A 113 -4.81 -1.47 -17.80
C ASP A 113 -4.68 -2.41 -16.60
N HIS A 114 -5.18 -2.00 -15.42
CA HIS A 114 -5.21 -2.86 -14.24
C HIS A 114 -6.06 -4.11 -14.47
N GLU A 115 -7.28 -3.96 -14.99
CA GLU A 115 -8.16 -5.08 -15.35
C GLU A 115 -7.52 -6.01 -16.38
N LYS A 116 -6.83 -5.45 -17.38
CA LYS A 116 -6.10 -6.22 -18.39
C LYS A 116 -4.96 -7.02 -17.79
N GLU A 117 -4.17 -6.43 -16.88
CA GLU A 117 -3.10 -7.13 -16.18
C GLU A 117 -3.63 -8.20 -15.24
N LEU A 118 -4.75 -7.94 -14.54
CA LEU A 118 -5.45 -8.96 -13.73
C LEU A 118 -5.91 -10.14 -14.60
N ALA A 119 -6.52 -9.88 -15.76
CA ALA A 119 -6.95 -10.92 -16.67
C ALA A 119 -5.77 -11.74 -17.23
N ARG A 120 -4.65 -11.06 -17.55
CA ARG A 120 -3.40 -11.72 -17.97
C ARG A 120 -2.84 -12.59 -16.85
N ALA A 121 -2.75 -12.06 -15.63
CA ALA A 121 -2.22 -12.77 -14.47
C ALA A 121 -3.04 -14.02 -14.15
N ASN A 122 -4.37 -13.91 -14.15
CA ASN A 122 -5.28 -15.04 -13.98
C ASN A 122 -5.05 -16.10 -15.06
N THR A 123 -5.02 -15.70 -16.34
CA THR A 123 -4.80 -16.63 -17.47
C THR A 123 -3.46 -17.36 -17.35
N ARG A 124 -2.38 -16.63 -17.03
CA ARG A 124 -1.05 -17.21 -16.84
C ARG A 124 -1.01 -18.14 -15.64
N GLY A 125 -1.66 -17.78 -14.53
CA GLY A 125 -1.80 -18.62 -13.34
C GLY A 125 -2.44 -19.97 -13.67
N TRP A 126 -3.55 -19.95 -14.43
CA TRP A 126 -4.21 -21.17 -14.89
C TRP A 126 -3.34 -22.03 -15.81
N GLN A 127 -2.52 -21.42 -16.67
CA GLN A 127 -1.60 -22.17 -17.53
C GLN A 127 -0.53 -22.92 -16.73
N LEU A 128 -0.01 -22.33 -15.65
CA LEU A 128 1.00 -22.98 -14.79
C LEU A 128 0.45 -24.26 -14.13
N LEU A 129 -0.84 -24.29 -13.81
CA LEU A 129 -1.49 -25.46 -13.20
C LEU A 129 -1.68 -26.63 -14.18
N LYS A 130 -1.58 -26.41 -15.50
CA LYS A 130 -1.77 -27.48 -16.50
C LYS A 130 -0.78 -28.64 -16.33
N GLY A 131 0.47 -28.37 -15.92
CA GLY A 131 1.46 -29.42 -15.68
C GLY A 131 1.10 -30.39 -14.55
N MET A 132 0.16 -30.00 -13.67
CA MET A 132 -0.36 -30.85 -12.60
C MET A 132 -1.51 -31.74 -13.08
N GLN A 133 -1.96 -31.63 -14.34
CA GLN A 133 -3.05 -32.44 -14.84
C GLN A 133 -2.66 -33.92 -14.86
N GLY A 134 -3.45 -34.75 -14.17
CA GLY A 134 -3.14 -36.18 -13.99
C GLY A 134 -2.10 -36.49 -12.92
N ASN A 135 -1.46 -35.47 -12.33
CA ASN A 135 -0.46 -35.61 -11.27
C ASN A 135 -1.00 -35.07 -9.94
N CYS A 136 -0.50 -35.61 -8.84
CA CYS A 136 -0.82 -35.13 -7.49
C CYS A 136 0.46 -34.72 -6.77
N ILE A 137 0.36 -33.68 -5.95
CA ILE A 137 1.42 -33.28 -5.02
C ILE A 137 1.07 -33.75 -3.62
N TYR A 138 2.12 -34.01 -2.84
CA TYR A 138 2.03 -34.57 -1.51
C TYR A 138 2.78 -33.69 -0.52
N TYR A 139 2.19 -33.53 0.66
CA TYR A 139 2.80 -32.82 1.77
C TYR A 139 2.48 -33.57 3.06
N TRP A 140 3.46 -33.73 3.94
CA TRP A 140 3.26 -34.34 5.24
C TRP A 140 3.81 -33.42 6.33
N SER A 141 3.04 -33.26 7.40
CA SER A 141 3.44 -32.46 8.56
C SER A 141 2.83 -33.05 9.83
N GLY A 142 3.72 -33.56 10.69
CA GLY A 142 3.33 -34.25 11.93
C GLY A 142 2.50 -35.50 11.66
N TRP A 143 1.31 -35.56 12.27
CA TRP A 143 0.41 -36.72 12.25
C TRP A 143 -0.39 -36.88 10.95
N TRP A 144 -0.43 -35.84 10.10
CA TRP A 144 -1.26 -35.82 8.89
C TRP A 144 -0.43 -35.79 7.61
N SER A 145 -0.92 -36.51 6.60
CA SER A 145 -0.50 -36.38 5.22
C SER A 145 -1.62 -35.81 4.36
N TYR A 146 -1.21 -35.04 3.36
CA TYR A 146 -2.07 -34.32 2.44
C TYR A 146 -1.73 -34.69 1.02
N ARG A 147 -2.78 -34.81 0.20
CA ARG A 147 -2.67 -34.93 -1.24
C ARG A 147 -3.52 -33.88 -1.90
N TYR A 148 -2.95 -33.16 -2.85
CA TYR A 148 -3.69 -32.29 -3.75
C TYR A 148 -3.53 -32.79 -5.19
N CYS A 149 -4.66 -33.02 -5.86
CA CYS A 149 -4.70 -33.38 -7.27
C CYS A 149 -5.50 -32.32 -8.01
N TYR A 150 -4.90 -31.74 -9.06
CA TYR A 150 -5.53 -30.66 -9.82
C TYR A 150 -6.86 -31.13 -10.44
N GLY A 151 -7.94 -30.37 -10.19
CA GLY A 151 -9.29 -30.70 -10.66
C GLY A 151 -10.02 -31.81 -9.90
N GLN A 152 -9.39 -32.48 -8.92
CA GLN A 152 -10.05 -33.49 -8.08
C GLN A 152 -10.23 -33.05 -6.63
N GLY A 153 -9.31 -32.24 -6.11
CA GLY A 153 -9.40 -31.67 -4.76
C GLY A 153 -8.28 -32.13 -3.83
N VAL A 154 -8.49 -31.85 -2.54
CA VAL A 154 -7.55 -32.13 -1.45
C VAL A 154 -8.06 -33.31 -0.62
N LYS A 155 -7.16 -34.21 -0.22
CA LYS A 155 -7.42 -35.29 0.74
C LYS A 155 -6.42 -35.27 1.88
N GLN A 156 -6.90 -35.54 3.09
CA GLN A 156 -6.11 -35.76 4.29
C GLN A 156 -6.15 -37.25 4.68
N PHE A 157 -5.02 -37.84 5.06
CA PHE A 157 -4.90 -39.25 5.42
C PHE A 157 -3.70 -39.51 6.35
N HIS A 158 -3.64 -40.71 6.95
CA HIS A 158 -2.45 -41.20 7.65
C HIS A 158 -1.59 -42.06 6.73
N GLN A 159 -0.27 -41.92 6.84
CA GLN A 159 0.66 -42.80 6.15
C GLN A 159 0.52 -44.21 6.72
N LEU A 160 0.38 -45.20 5.84
CA LEU A 160 0.43 -46.59 6.28
C LEU A 160 1.88 -46.97 6.56
N PRO A 161 2.14 -47.80 7.60
CA PRO A 161 3.47 -48.36 7.80
C PRO A 161 3.93 -49.10 6.54
N PRO A 162 5.24 -49.05 6.20
CA PRO A 162 5.76 -49.83 5.09
C PRO A 162 5.45 -51.33 5.29
N SER A 163 4.70 -51.92 4.36
CA SER A 163 4.38 -53.36 4.36
C SER A 163 4.99 -54.03 3.13
N GLN A 164 5.43 -55.29 3.27
CA GLN A 164 6.04 -56.05 2.17
C GLN A 164 5.13 -56.07 0.93
N GLY A 165 5.67 -55.61 -0.20
CA GLY A 165 4.96 -55.58 -1.49
C GLY A 165 4.04 -54.37 -1.71
N VAL A 166 3.91 -53.45 -0.75
CA VAL A 166 3.11 -52.22 -0.92
C VAL A 166 4.04 -51.02 -1.11
N PRO A 167 3.90 -50.25 -2.21
CA PRO A 167 4.66 -49.02 -2.41
C PRO A 167 4.44 -48.03 -1.25
N VAL A 168 5.53 -47.40 -0.80
CA VAL A 168 5.45 -46.36 0.24
C VAL A 168 4.61 -45.19 -0.31
N TYR A 169 3.60 -44.78 0.47
CA TYR A 169 2.68 -43.71 0.11
C TYR A 169 2.56 -42.69 1.25
N PRO A 170 2.76 -41.39 1.01
CA PRO A 170 2.98 -40.73 -0.29
C PRO A 170 4.35 -41.05 -0.92
N PRO A 171 4.49 -40.95 -2.26
CA PRO A 171 5.78 -41.06 -2.93
C PRO A 171 6.71 -39.94 -2.47
N VAL A 172 7.96 -40.29 -2.15
CA VAL A 172 9.07 -39.36 -1.85
C VAL A 172 9.69 -38.79 -3.11
#